data_AF-A0A971EZ01-F1
#
_entry.id   AF-A0A971EZ01-F1
#
_cell.length_a   1.000
_cell.length_b   1.000
_cell.length_c   1.000
_cell.angle_alpha   90.00
_cell.angle_beta   90.00
_cell.angle_gamma   90.00
#
_symmetry.space_group_name_H-M   'P 1'
#
loop_
_entity.id
_entity.type
_entity.pdbx_description
1 polymer ?
#
loop_
_entity_poly.entity_id
_entity_poly.type
_entity_poly.pdbx_seq_one_letter_code
_entity_poly.pdbx_strand_id
1 'polypeptide(L)' 'MLENQKLNQIGEWIKRNARPLEIARYEYHFENGSKENVLRCLSQFQNADGGFGYGLEADNWNPNSTPLTSSIALKILYET' A
#
# COMPACT_ATOMS: atom_id res chain seq x y z
N MET A 1 4.38 -18.74 -18.01
CA MET A 1 3.30 -17.88 -17.50
C MET A 1 2.52 -18.65 -16.45
N LEU A 2 2.11 -18.01 -15.35
CA LEU A 2 1.23 -18.66 -14.36
C LEU A 2 -0.15 -18.89 -14.98
N GLU A 3 -0.80 -20.00 -14.60
CA GLU A 3 -2.18 -20.27 -14.99
C GLU A 3 -3.12 -19.25 -14.33
N ASN A 4 -4.17 -18.81 -15.03
CA ASN A 4 -5.15 -17.83 -14.51
C ASN A 4 -5.76 -18.26 -13.17
N GLN A 5 -5.97 -19.56 -12.97
CA GLN A 5 -6.47 -20.10 -11.71
C GLN A 5 -5.52 -19.85 -10.52
N LYS A 6 -4.20 -19.92 -10.74
CA LYS A 6 -3.19 -19.62 -9.71
C LYS A 6 -3.13 -18.14 -9.39
N LEU A 7 -3.27 -17.26 -10.40
CA LEU A 7 -3.33 -15.82 -10.18
C LEU A 7 -4.53 -15.43 -9.31
N ASN A 8 -5.70 -16.01 -9.57
CA ASN A 8 -6.88 -15.78 -8.75
C ASN A 8 -6.68 -16.24 -7.29
N GLN A 9 -6.08 -17.41 -7.08
CA GLN A 9 -5.76 -17.90 -5.72
C GLN A 9 -4.80 -16.98 -4.98
N ILE A 10 -3.80 -16.42 -5.67
CA ILE A 10 -2.87 -15.45 -5.09
C ILE A 10 -3.61 -14.17 -4.70
N GLY A 11 -4.47 -13.64 -5.58
CA GLY A 11 -5.27 -12.44 -5.31
C GLY A 11 -6.18 -12.61 -4.09
N GLU A 12 -6.89 -13.72 -4.01
CA GLU A 12 -7.73 -14.06 -2.85
C GLU A 12 -6.91 -14.18 -1.55
N TRP A 13 -5.72 -14.78 -1.62
CA TRP A 13 -4.84 -14.88 -0.46
C TRP A 13 -4.35 -13.51 0.00
N ILE A 14 -3.97 -12.62 -0.91
CA ILE A 14 -3.55 -11.25 -0.60
C ILE A 14 -4.71 -10.48 0.04
N LYS A 15 -5.90 -10.50 -0.58
CA LYS A 15 -7.09 -9.81 -0.06
C LYS A 15 -7.50 -10.28 1.33
N ARG A 16 -7.22 -11.54 1.68
CA ARG A 16 -7.53 -12.10 2.99
C ARG A 16 -6.50 -11.76 4.08
N ASN A 17 -5.24 -11.55 3.73
CA ASN A 17 -4.14 -11.53 4.71
C ASN A 17 -3.30 -10.23 4.72
N ALA A 18 -3.27 -9.48 3.62
CA ALA A 18 -2.47 -8.27 3.52
C ALA A 18 -3.15 -7.08 4.22
N ARG A 19 -2.38 -6.03 4.52
CA ARG A 19 -2.94 -4.80 5.11
C ARG A 19 -3.75 -4.05 4.04
N PRO A 20 -4.70 -3.17 4.43
CA PRO A 20 -5.54 -2.44 3.47
C PRO A 20 -4.77 -1.69 2.38
N LEU A 21 -3.58 -1.14 2.71
CA LEU A 21 -2.73 -0.46 1.73
C LEU A 21 -2.18 -1.44 0.67
N GLU A 22 -1.65 -2.58 1.07
CA GLU A 22 -1.18 -3.60 0.12
C GLU A 22 -2.32 -4.20 -0.72
N ILE A 23 -3.51 -4.36 -0.14
CA ILE A 23 -4.69 -4.80 -0.90
C ILE A 23 -5.02 -3.78 -1.99
N ALA A 24 -5.10 -2.49 -1.64
CA ALA A 24 -5.38 -1.43 -2.62
C ALA A 24 -4.32 -1.36 -3.73
N ARG A 25 -3.03 -1.51 -3.37
CA ARG A 25 -1.93 -1.55 -4.34
C ARG A 25 -2.02 -2.78 -5.25
N TYR A 26 -2.38 -3.94 -4.72
CA TYR A 26 -2.61 -5.15 -5.51
C TYR A 26 -3.74 -4.97 -6.52
N GLU A 27 -4.89 -4.47 -6.07
CA GLU A 27 -6.04 -4.20 -6.94
C GLU A 27 -5.68 -3.21 -8.05
N TYR A 28 -4.93 -2.15 -7.73
CA TYR A 28 -4.46 -1.17 -8.71
C TYR A 28 -3.57 -1.81 -9.79
N HIS A 29 -2.56 -2.60 -9.40
CA HIS A 29 -1.61 -3.15 -10.36
C HIS A 29 -2.13 -4.36 -11.16
N PHE A 30 -3.07 -5.13 -10.60
CA PHE A 30 -3.45 -6.43 -11.16
C PHE A 30 -4.93 -6.58 -11.50
N GLU A 31 -5.81 -5.70 -11.00
CA GLU A 31 -7.26 -5.85 -11.13
C GLU A 31 -7.98 -4.60 -11.65
N ASN A 32 -7.25 -3.68 -12.29
CA ASN A 32 -7.78 -2.39 -12.78
C ASN A 32 -8.42 -1.54 -11.67
N GLY A 33 -7.94 -1.69 -10.43
CA GLY A 33 -8.32 -0.84 -9.32
C GLY A 33 -7.92 0.62 -9.55
N SER A 34 -8.53 1.54 -8.81
CA SER A 34 -8.26 2.97 -8.95
C SER A 34 -7.07 3.43 -8.10
N LYS A 35 -6.24 4.33 -8.63
CA LYS A 35 -5.17 4.96 -7.85
C LYS A 35 -5.72 5.77 -6.66
N GLU A 36 -6.93 6.30 -6.79
CA GLU A 36 -7.64 7.04 -5.76
C GLU A 36 -7.85 6.18 -4.50
N ASN A 37 -8.08 4.87 -4.65
CA ASN A 37 -8.17 3.96 -3.52
C ASN A 37 -6.83 3.78 -2.80
N VAL A 38 -5.73 3.70 -3.55
CA VAL A 38 -4.36 3.65 -2.97
C VAL A 38 -4.06 4.93 -2.20
N LEU A 39 -4.33 6.10 -2.81
CA LEU A 39 -4.12 7.40 -2.16
C LEU A 39 -4.95 7.54 -0.88
N ARG A 40 -6.21 7.08 -0.91
CA ARG A 40 -7.07 7.08 0.28
C ARG A 40 -6.47 6.24 1.40
N CYS A 41 -6.01 5.01 1.12
CA CYS A 41 -5.35 4.17 2.11
C CYS A 41 -4.03 4.78 2.61
N LEU A 42 -3.21 5.32 1.70
CA LEU A 42 -1.92 5.93 2.03
C LEU A 42 -2.08 7.17 2.93
N SER A 43 -3.14 7.97 2.70
CA SER A 43 -3.43 9.18 3.51
C SER A 43 -3.64 8.87 5.00
N GLN A 44 -4.03 7.64 5.36
CA GLN A 44 -4.23 7.25 6.76
C GLN A 44 -2.90 7.20 7.54
N PHE A 45 -1.77 7.18 6.84
CA PHE A 45 -0.43 7.21 7.43
C PHE A 45 0.19 8.62 7.42
N GLN A 46 -0.51 9.62 6.88
CA GLN A 46 0.01 10.98 6.77
C GLN A 46 -0.18 11.75 8.08
N ASN A 47 0.90 12.38 8.55
CA ASN A 47 0.91 13.24 9.71
C ASN A 47 0.44 14.67 9.36
N ALA A 48 0.09 15.47 10.37
CA ALA A 48 -0.34 16.86 10.20
C ALA A 48 0.75 17.78 9.61
N ASP A 49 2.02 17.39 9.72
CA ASP A 49 3.16 18.07 9.11
C ASP A 49 3.34 17.74 7.61
N GLY A 50 2.49 16.87 7.07
CA GLY A 50 2.55 16.38 5.69
C GLY A 50 3.50 15.20 5.47
N GLY A 51 4.30 14.81 6.47
CA GLY A 51 5.14 13.61 6.45
C GLY A 51 4.35 12.33 6.74
N PHE A 52 5.04 11.20 6.88
CA PHE A 52 4.41 9.88 7.03
C PHE A 52 4.97 9.06 8.21
N GLY A 53 4.08 8.30 8.87
CA GLY A 53 4.38 7.49 10.05
C GLY A 53 3.42 6.32 10.23
N TYR A 54 3.08 6.02 11.48
CA TYR A 54 2.02 5.08 11.88
C TYR A 54 2.10 3.67 11.26
N GLY A 55 3.29 3.10 11.12
CA GLY A 55 3.43 1.73 10.60
C GLY A 55 3.23 1.62 9.09
N LEU A 56 3.38 2.71 8.32
CA LEU A 56 3.38 2.65 6.85
C LEU A 56 4.39 1.60 6.37
N GLU A 57 5.62 1.68 6.89
CA GLU A 57 6.56 0.56 6.83
C GLU A 57 6.21 -0.45 7.93
N ALA A 58 5.99 -1.70 7.55
CA ALA A 58 5.39 -2.71 8.41
C ALA A 58 6.20 -2.98 9.69
N ASP A 59 7.52 -2.91 9.58
CA ASP A 59 8.45 -3.13 10.69
C ASP A 59 8.83 -1.84 11.43
N ASN A 60 8.25 -0.69 11.06
CA ASN A 60 8.55 0.60 11.67
C ASN A 60 7.33 1.19 12.40
N TRP A 61 7.30 1.02 13.71
CA TRP A 61 6.19 1.49 14.55
C TRP A 61 6.33 2.95 14.99
N ASN A 62 7.33 3.70 14.50
CA ASN A 62 7.47 5.09 14.83
C ASN A 62 6.27 5.90 14.29
N PRO A 63 5.50 6.59 15.15
CA PRO A 63 4.37 7.38 14.71
C PRO A 63 4.81 8.68 14.01
N ASN A 64 6.01 9.16 14.31
CA ASN A 64 6.48 10.44 13.79
C ASN A 64 6.98 10.34 12.35
N SER A 65 6.95 11.47 11.65
CA SER A 65 7.48 11.61 10.30
C SER A 65 8.98 11.29 10.26
N THR A 66 9.40 10.42 9.35
CA THR A 66 10.84 10.10 9.14
C THR A 66 11.22 10.10 7.66
N PRO A 67 12.50 10.37 7.33
CA PRO A 67 12.97 10.25 5.95
C PRO A 67 12.72 8.87 5.33
N LEU A 68 12.85 7.80 6.11
CA LEU A 68 12.58 6.43 5.66
C LEU A 68 11.12 6.26 5.24
N THR A 69 10.20 6.58 6.15
CA THR A 69 8.77 6.40 5.91
C THR A 69 8.26 7.33 4.79
N SER A 70 8.74 8.57 4.74
CA SER A 70 8.44 9.49 3.63
C SER A 70 8.99 9.00 2.29
N SER A 71 10.18 8.37 2.26
CA SER A 71 10.72 7.73 1.05
C SER A 71 9.85 6.57 0.57
N ILE A 72 9.28 5.80 1.49
CA ILE A 72 8.35 4.71 1.17
C ILE A 72 7.05 5.27 0.61
N ALA A 73 6.47 6.30 1.24
CA ALA A 73 5.29 6.98 0.71
C ALA A 73 5.54 7.51 -0.71
N LEU A 74 6.70 8.14 -0.95
CA LEU A 74 7.07 8.65 -2.27
C LEU A 74 7.17 7.54 -3.32
N LYS A 75 7.70 6.36 -2.98
CA LYS A 75 7.74 5.22 -3.90
C LYS A 75 6.33 4.76 -4.27
N ILE A 76 5.42 4.69 -3.30
CA ILE A 76 4.01 4.32 -3.54
C ILE A 76 3.32 5.38 -4.41
N LEU A 77 3.59 6.67 -4.19
CA LEU A 77 3.08 7.75 -5.04
C LEU A 77 3.64 7.72 -6.46
N TYR A 78 4.86 7.21 -6.65
CA TYR A 78 5.50 7.14 -7.96
C TYR A 78 5.03 5.94 -8.79
N GLU A 79 4.68 4.83 -8.15
CA GLU A 79 4.14 3.64 -8.84
C GLU A 79 2.65 3.78 -9.22
N THR A 80 1.94 4.75 -8.63
CA THR A 80 0.49 5.00 -8.81
C THR A 80 0.19 6.26 -9.62
#